data_AF-A0A1I1BDP9-F1
#
_entry.id   AF-A0A1I1BDP9-F1
#
_cell.length_a   1.000
_cell.length_b   1.000
_cell.length_c   1.000
_cell.angle_alpha   90.00
_cell.angle_beta   90.00
_cell.angle_gamma   90.00
#
_symmetry.space_group_name_H-M   'P 1'
#
loop_
_entity.id
_entity.type
_entity.pdbx_description
1 polymer ?
#
loop_
_entity_poly.entity_id
_entity_poly.type
_entity_poly.pdbx_seq_one_letter_code
_entity_poly.pdbx_strand_id
1 'polypeptide(L)'
;MTGVRRGAVLCALAVLTVLTVLTAACSPESEVGVAGVAPSSAPVSSAASPSTADEVVPSSVRDDAPTSDLAALKPCELLSPTDRSTVGLTVLGREKSVGSAPACDWTEPGVFGLTITVDEKSSLSEIEVEPGTAEPAEIEGREALRVADEPADDGTCAVLLAAGESATVHVDVSNTSFSDTERACDRADTVAGLIAPKLP
;
A
#
# COMPACT_ATOMS: atom_id res chain seq x y z
N MET A 1 59.72 15.02 -12.59
CA MET A 1 59.84 15.78 -11.32
C MET A 1 58.61 15.43 -10.49
N THR A 2 58.74 14.42 -9.62
CA THR A 2 58.60 14.53 -8.14
C THR A 2 57.15 14.81 -7.72
N GLY A 3 56.42 14.00 -6.96
CA GLY A 3 56.76 12.81 -6.18
C GLY A 3 55.52 12.19 -5.50
N VAL A 4 55.74 10.99 -4.98
CA VAL A 4 54.87 10.01 -4.31
C VAL A 4 54.44 10.44 -2.90
N ARG A 5 53.24 10.04 -2.43
CA ARG A 5 52.92 9.41 -1.11
C ARG A 5 51.56 8.69 -1.22
N ARG A 6 51.42 7.37 -1.42
CA ARG A 6 51.58 6.23 -0.48
C ARG A 6 51.11 6.52 0.95
N GLY A 7 49.95 5.98 1.32
CA GLY A 7 49.45 5.86 2.68
C GLY A 7 48.56 4.62 2.80
N ALA A 8 49.19 3.46 2.95
CA ALA A 8 48.53 2.24 3.40
C ALA A 8 48.38 2.29 4.92
N VAL A 9 47.18 2.01 5.45
CA VAL A 9 47.00 1.66 6.85
C VAL A 9 46.23 0.34 6.88
N LEU A 10 47.00 -0.75 6.94
CA LEU A 10 46.56 -2.00 7.54
C LEU A 10 46.44 -1.76 9.06
N CYS A 11 45.28 -2.06 9.62
CA CYS A 11 45.19 -2.55 10.99
C CYS A 11 44.16 -3.68 11.01
N ALA A 12 44.68 -4.90 10.91
CA ALA A 12 43.95 -6.12 11.23
C ALA A 12 43.73 -6.19 12.74
N LEU A 13 42.52 -6.55 13.16
CA LEU A 13 42.28 -7.22 14.42
C LEU A 13 41.06 -8.11 14.26
N ALA A 14 41.34 -9.41 14.21
CA ALA A 14 40.38 -10.49 14.25
C ALA A 14 39.78 -10.60 15.66
N VAL A 15 38.46 -10.73 15.78
CA VAL A 15 37.84 -11.41 16.92
C VAL A 15 36.74 -12.33 16.39
N LEU A 16 37.01 -13.61 16.57
CA LEU A 16 36.17 -14.77 16.33
C LEU A 16 35.23 -14.92 17.54
N THR A 17 33.93 -14.72 17.39
CA THR A 17 32.94 -15.03 18.44
C THR A 17 31.81 -15.90 17.90
N VAL A 18 32.04 -17.21 18.06
CA VAL A 18 31.17 -18.26 18.61
C VAL A 18 29.65 -18.07 18.51
N LEU A 19 29.08 -18.86 17.61
CA LEU A 19 27.85 -19.67 17.67
C LEU A 19 27.04 -19.68 18.99
N THR A 20 25.80 -19.18 18.94
CA THR A 20 24.68 -19.67 19.76
C THR A 20 23.40 -19.78 18.93
N VAL A 21 22.97 -21.01 18.73
CA VAL A 21 21.68 -21.39 18.14
C VAL A 21 20.63 -21.33 19.24
N LEU A 22 19.62 -20.47 19.10
CA LEU A 22 18.39 -20.56 19.89
C LEU A 22 17.23 -20.93 18.96
N THR A 23 16.86 -22.20 18.98
CA THR A 23 15.59 -22.70 18.43
C THR A 23 14.48 -22.39 19.43
N ALA A 24 13.67 -21.36 19.14
CA ALA A 24 12.41 -21.14 19.83
C ALA A 24 11.27 -21.79 19.02
N ALA A 25 10.67 -22.82 19.61
CA ALA A 25 9.47 -23.48 19.13
C ALA A 25 8.24 -22.59 19.36
N CYS A 26 7.36 -22.50 18.37
CA CYS A 26 5.96 -22.10 18.58
C CYS A 26 5.07 -22.88 17.61
N SER A 27 4.46 -23.94 18.13
CA SER A 27 3.27 -24.56 17.56
C SER A 27 2.04 -23.78 18.04
N PRO A 28 1.10 -23.40 17.17
CA PRO A 28 -0.26 -23.10 17.60
C PRO A 28 -1.13 -24.36 17.52
N GLU A 29 -1.55 -24.82 18.70
CA GLU A 29 -2.62 -25.80 18.91
C GLU A 29 -3.96 -25.25 18.41
N SER A 30 -4.76 -26.14 17.81
CA SER A 30 -6.13 -25.88 17.38
C SER A 30 -7.09 -26.14 18.53
N GLU A 31 -7.93 -25.17 18.88
CA GLU A 31 -9.07 -25.41 19.77
C GLU A 31 -10.37 -24.92 19.12
N VAL A 32 -11.22 -25.90 18.81
CA VAL A 32 -12.60 -25.74 18.33
C VAL A 32 -13.49 -25.61 19.57
N GLY A 33 -14.00 -24.40 19.82
CA GLY A 33 -14.97 -24.13 20.89
C GLY A 33 -16.38 -23.93 20.31
N VAL A 34 -17.22 -24.96 20.40
CA VAL A 34 -18.67 -24.89 20.12
C VAL A 34 -19.42 -24.80 21.45
N ALA A 35 -20.13 -23.70 21.66
CA ALA A 35 -21.23 -23.56 22.61
C ALA A 35 -22.28 -22.68 21.92
N GLY A 36 -23.54 -23.05 21.73
CA GLY A 36 -24.40 -23.88 22.56
C GLY A 36 -25.46 -22.98 23.19
N VAL A 37 -26.45 -22.52 22.40
CA VAL A 37 -27.65 -21.87 22.94
C VAL A 37 -28.90 -22.29 22.15
N ALA A 38 -29.76 -23.04 22.83
CA ALA A 38 -31.19 -23.18 22.59
C ALA A 38 -31.84 -23.34 23.98
N PRO A 39 -33.17 -23.19 24.19
CA PRO A 39 -34.25 -22.82 23.27
C PRO A 39 -35.15 -21.68 23.84
N SER A 40 -36.22 -21.30 23.15
CA SER A 40 -37.62 -21.37 23.68
C SER A 40 -38.58 -20.41 22.97
N SER A 41 -39.54 -21.03 22.27
CA SER A 41 -40.99 -20.76 22.25
C SER A 41 -41.57 -19.42 21.77
N ALA A 42 -42.31 -19.51 20.66
CA ALA A 42 -43.40 -18.62 20.22
C ALA A 42 -44.68 -18.83 21.08
N PRO A 43 -45.90 -18.33 20.73
CA PRO A 43 -46.35 -17.26 19.83
C PRO A 43 -47.35 -16.28 20.53
N VAL A 44 -47.80 -15.19 19.89
CA VAL A 44 -49.24 -14.76 19.84
C VAL A 44 -49.45 -13.58 18.89
N SER A 45 -50.51 -13.70 18.08
CA SER A 45 -51.08 -12.69 17.19
C SER A 45 -51.82 -11.58 17.95
N SER A 46 -51.80 -10.36 17.41
CA SER A 46 -52.92 -9.42 17.53
C SER A 46 -52.96 -8.42 16.38
N ALA A 47 -54.18 -8.15 15.94
CA ALA A 47 -54.55 -7.53 14.69
C ALA A 47 -54.71 -6.00 14.78
N ALA A 48 -54.41 -5.34 13.66
CA ALA A 48 -54.93 -4.11 13.06
C ALA A 48 -55.60 -3.00 13.91
N SER A 49 -55.17 -1.75 13.68
CA SER A 49 -55.97 -0.72 12.95
C SER A 49 -55.16 0.57 12.69
N PRO A 50 -55.53 1.38 11.66
CA PRO A 50 -54.74 2.52 11.18
C PRO A 50 -55.17 3.86 11.80
N SER A 51 -54.23 4.81 11.91
CA SER A 51 -54.54 6.23 12.11
C SER A 51 -53.62 7.12 11.26
N THR A 52 -54.28 8.04 10.58
CA THR A 52 -53.85 9.09 9.65
C THR A 52 -53.03 10.23 10.26
N ALA A 53 -52.34 10.93 9.36
CA ALA A 53 -51.97 12.35 9.32
C ALA A 53 -50.48 12.72 9.55
N ASP A 54 -49.84 13.04 8.42
CA ASP A 54 -48.94 14.17 8.13
C ASP A 54 -48.39 15.00 9.30
N GLU A 55 -47.05 15.06 9.38
CA GLU A 55 -46.26 16.28 9.11
C GLU A 55 -44.78 15.95 9.36
N VAL A 56 -44.05 15.55 8.31
CA VAL A 56 -42.60 15.31 8.39
C VAL A 56 -41.86 16.53 7.86
N VAL A 57 -41.36 17.32 8.80
CA VAL A 57 -40.32 18.33 8.59
C VAL A 57 -39.17 17.68 7.81
N PRO A 58 -38.66 18.25 6.71
CA PRO A 58 -37.50 17.69 6.05
C PRO A 58 -36.31 17.85 7.00
N SER A 59 -35.98 16.79 7.71
CA SER A 59 -34.64 16.61 8.26
C SER A 59 -33.70 16.68 7.07
N SER A 60 -32.92 17.75 7.02
CA SER A 60 -31.73 17.86 6.20
C SER A 60 -30.87 16.63 6.49
N VAL A 61 -31.01 15.61 5.64
CA VAL A 61 -30.08 14.50 5.54
C VAL A 61 -28.77 15.17 5.21
N ARG A 62 -27.81 15.10 6.13
CA ARG A 62 -26.43 15.34 5.76
C ARG A 62 -26.13 14.26 4.73
N ASP A 63 -25.90 14.67 3.49
CA ASP A 63 -25.22 13.83 2.52
C ASP A 63 -23.87 13.45 3.15
N ASP A 64 -23.82 12.29 3.79
CA ASP A 64 -22.58 11.56 3.98
C ASP A 64 -22.05 11.32 2.57
N ALA A 65 -21.05 12.10 2.18
CA ALA A 65 -20.35 11.93 0.92
C ALA A 65 -19.91 10.46 0.77
N PRO A 66 -19.94 9.89 -0.44
CA PRO A 66 -19.61 8.49 -0.65
C PRO A 66 -18.11 8.28 -0.38
N THR A 67 -17.77 7.91 0.85
CA THR A 67 -16.46 7.34 1.23
C THR A 67 -16.31 5.89 0.73
N SER A 68 -17.32 5.35 0.05
CA SER A 68 -17.45 3.94 -0.29
C SER A 68 -16.73 3.50 -1.56
N ASP A 69 -16.31 4.43 -2.44
CA ASP A 69 -15.72 4.05 -3.73
C ASP A 69 -14.26 3.59 -3.59
N LEU A 70 -13.52 4.16 -2.63
CA LEU A 70 -12.14 3.77 -2.39
C LEU A 70 -12.02 2.46 -1.59
N ALA A 71 -12.88 2.26 -0.58
CA ALA A 71 -12.94 1.04 0.23
C ALA A 71 -13.27 -0.22 -0.58
N ALA A 72 -13.92 -0.05 -1.72
CA ALA A 72 -14.23 -1.12 -2.66
C ALA A 72 -13.05 -1.47 -3.58
N LEU A 73 -12.02 -0.62 -3.67
CA LEU A 73 -10.85 -0.89 -4.50
C LEU A 73 -10.05 -2.06 -3.94
N LYS A 74 -9.82 -3.05 -4.79
CA LYS A 74 -8.91 -4.14 -4.51
C LYS A 74 -7.58 -3.87 -5.18
N PRO A 75 -6.47 -3.71 -4.43
CA PRO A 75 -5.19 -3.31 -5.02
C PRO A 75 -4.70 -4.22 -6.14
N CYS A 76 -4.95 -5.53 -6.07
CA CYS A 76 -4.55 -6.46 -7.13
C CYS A 76 -5.39 -6.35 -8.40
N GLU A 77 -6.59 -5.78 -8.33
CA GLU A 77 -7.48 -5.56 -9.48
C GLU A 77 -7.19 -4.22 -10.17
N LEU A 78 -6.39 -3.33 -9.56
CA LEU A 78 -6.00 -2.04 -10.15
C LEU A 78 -5.14 -2.19 -11.41
N LEU A 79 -4.41 -3.31 -11.55
CA LEU A 79 -3.67 -3.62 -12.78
C LEU A 79 -4.32 -4.79 -13.51
N SER A 80 -4.88 -4.50 -14.69
CA SER A 80 -5.38 -5.54 -15.58
C SER A 80 -4.22 -6.44 -16.07
N PRO A 81 -4.51 -7.64 -16.62
CA PRO A 81 -3.47 -8.46 -17.23
C PRO A 81 -2.65 -7.72 -18.31
N THR A 82 -3.30 -6.83 -19.07
CA THR A 82 -2.65 -5.98 -20.08
C THR A 82 -1.74 -4.94 -19.44
N ASP A 83 -2.20 -4.27 -18.38
CA ASP A 83 -1.41 -3.27 -17.66
C ASP A 83 -0.16 -3.90 -17.06
N ARG A 84 -0.31 -5.06 -16.41
CA ARG A 84 0.81 -5.85 -15.86
C ARG A 84 1.83 -6.21 -16.93
N SER A 85 1.37 -6.69 -18.08
CA SER A 85 2.26 -7.02 -19.21
C SER A 85 2.99 -5.79 -19.73
N THR A 86 2.34 -4.63 -19.76
CA THR A 86 2.93 -3.35 -20.22
C THR A 86 4.09 -2.91 -19.33
N VAL A 87 3.99 -3.13 -18.01
CA VAL A 87 5.04 -2.77 -17.04
C VAL A 87 6.04 -3.89 -16.77
N GLY A 88 5.97 -4.99 -17.54
CA GLY A 88 6.91 -6.12 -17.45
C GLY A 88 6.66 -7.09 -16.29
N LEU A 89 5.45 -7.11 -15.72
CA LEU A 89 5.02 -8.08 -14.73
C LEU A 89 4.48 -9.34 -15.42
N THR A 90 5.15 -10.46 -15.22
CA THR A 90 4.75 -11.78 -15.73
C THR A 90 4.06 -12.63 -14.66
N VAL A 91 4.20 -12.24 -13.40
CA VAL A 91 3.62 -12.93 -12.24
C VAL A 91 2.24 -12.36 -11.85
N LEU A 92 1.46 -13.17 -11.13
CA LEU A 92 0.26 -12.69 -10.45
C LEU A 92 0.65 -11.93 -9.17
N GLY A 93 -0.13 -10.89 -8.88
CA GLY A 93 -0.01 -10.16 -7.63
C GLY A 93 -0.53 -10.98 -6.46
N ARG A 94 -0.01 -10.70 -5.27
CA ARG A 94 -0.47 -11.29 -4.01
C ARG A 94 -1.03 -10.21 -3.12
N GLU A 95 -2.25 -10.42 -2.66
CA GLU A 95 -2.85 -9.55 -1.64
C GLU A 95 -2.02 -9.60 -0.36
N LYS A 96 -1.82 -8.43 0.25
CA LYS A 96 -1.19 -8.27 1.56
C LYS A 96 -1.73 -7.01 2.24
N SER A 97 -1.12 -6.64 3.36
CA SER A 97 -1.33 -5.35 4.00
C SER A 97 0.00 -4.65 4.25
N VAL A 98 0.00 -3.32 4.14
CA VAL A 98 1.07 -2.45 4.62
C VAL A 98 0.50 -1.69 5.82
N GLY A 99 0.95 -2.03 7.02
CA GLY A 99 0.24 -1.63 8.24
C GLY A 99 -1.19 -2.19 8.23
N SER A 100 -2.19 -1.30 8.30
CA SER A 100 -3.61 -1.66 8.18
C SER A 100 -4.20 -1.48 6.77
N ALA A 101 -3.44 -0.89 5.85
CA ALA A 101 -3.91 -0.58 4.50
C ALA A 101 -3.83 -1.83 3.60
N PRO A 102 -4.88 -2.14 2.82
CA PRO A 102 -4.83 -3.22 1.84
C PRO A 102 -3.79 -2.89 0.75
N ALA A 103 -3.04 -3.91 0.34
CA ALA A 103 -2.03 -3.77 -0.69
C ALA A 103 -1.97 -5.00 -1.61
N CYS A 104 -1.33 -4.83 -2.76
CA CYS A 104 -0.96 -5.93 -3.64
C CYS A 104 0.52 -5.86 -3.96
N ASP A 105 1.16 -7.02 -3.88
CA ASP A 105 2.60 -7.20 -4.07
C ASP A 105 2.86 -8.03 -5.31
N TRP A 106 3.69 -7.52 -6.20
CA TRP A 106 4.26 -8.24 -7.33
C TRP A 106 5.76 -8.30 -7.17
N THR A 107 6.33 -9.47 -7.38
CA THR A 107 7.78 -9.67 -7.43
C THR A 107 8.15 -10.27 -8.77
N GLU A 108 8.72 -9.47 -9.67
CA GLU A 108 9.28 -9.97 -10.92
C GLU A 108 10.71 -10.49 -10.65
N PRO A 109 10.93 -11.82 -10.70
CA PRO A 109 12.17 -12.41 -10.19
C PRO A 109 13.41 -11.87 -10.92
N GLY A 110 14.35 -11.31 -10.15
CA GLY A 110 15.60 -10.76 -10.66
C GLY A 110 15.46 -9.45 -11.45
N VAL A 111 14.29 -8.79 -11.38
CA VAL A 111 14.06 -7.51 -12.06
C VAL A 111 13.63 -6.42 -11.07
N PHE A 112 12.46 -6.54 -10.45
CA PHE A 112 11.93 -5.54 -9.50
C PHE A 112 10.78 -6.08 -8.65
N GLY A 113 10.51 -5.40 -7.55
CA GLY A 113 9.26 -5.48 -6.79
C GLY A 113 8.38 -4.27 -7.08
N LEU A 114 7.06 -4.49 -7.09
CA LEU A 114 6.02 -3.47 -7.11
C LEU A 114 5.05 -3.75 -5.96
N THR A 115 4.75 -2.74 -5.14
CA THR A 115 3.61 -2.76 -4.22
C THR A 115 2.66 -1.63 -4.59
N ILE A 116 1.37 -1.92 -4.66
CA ILE A 116 0.32 -0.90 -4.69
C ILE A 116 -0.43 -0.96 -3.37
N THR A 117 -0.47 0.14 -2.63
CA THR A 117 -1.16 0.26 -1.34
C THR A 117 -2.29 1.28 -1.46
N VAL A 118 -3.48 0.93 -0.98
CA VAL A 118 -4.62 1.87 -0.91
C VAL A 118 -4.75 2.32 0.54
N ASP A 119 -4.33 3.55 0.84
CA ASP A 119 -4.46 4.17 2.15
C ASP A 119 -5.70 5.07 2.19
N GLU A 120 -6.75 4.58 2.82
CA GLU A 120 -8.05 5.27 2.95
C GLU A 120 -8.08 6.28 4.12
N LYS A 121 -6.98 6.41 4.87
CA LYS A 121 -6.95 7.14 6.14
C LYS A 121 -6.02 8.35 6.12
N SER A 122 -5.20 8.49 5.08
CA SER A 122 -4.19 9.53 4.98
C SER A 122 -4.35 10.27 3.66
N SER A 123 -4.61 11.57 3.72
CA SER A 123 -4.51 12.43 2.53
C SER A 123 -3.06 12.59 2.09
N LEU A 124 -2.86 12.96 0.82
CA LEU A 124 -1.52 13.17 0.26
C LEU A 124 -0.71 14.22 1.07
N SER A 125 -1.40 15.23 1.61
CA SER A 125 -0.79 16.30 2.41
C SER A 125 -0.38 15.88 3.84
N GLU A 126 -0.91 14.75 4.33
CA GLU A 126 -0.62 14.21 5.66
C GLU A 126 0.53 13.21 5.65
N ILE A 127 0.99 12.80 4.46
CA ILE A 127 2.11 11.86 4.34
C ILE A 127 3.41 12.56 4.74
N GLU A 128 4.03 12.06 5.79
CA GLU A 128 5.38 12.44 6.19
C GLU A 128 6.40 11.71 5.33
N VAL A 129 7.24 12.46 4.64
CA VAL A 129 8.33 11.98 3.79
C VAL A 129 9.66 12.55 4.27
N GLU A 130 10.75 11.87 3.94
CA GLU A 130 12.07 12.38 4.30
C GLU A 130 12.33 13.74 3.62
N PRO A 131 12.84 14.75 4.35
CA PRO A 131 13.10 16.05 3.75
C PRO A 131 14.09 15.97 2.60
N GLY A 132 13.69 16.45 1.42
CA GLY A 132 14.55 16.49 0.23
C GLY A 132 14.49 15.25 -0.65
N THR A 133 13.68 14.25 -0.30
CA THR A 133 13.46 13.05 -1.15
C THR A 133 12.13 13.11 -1.90
N ALA A 134 11.32 14.15 -1.68
CA ALA A 134 9.99 14.25 -2.27
C ALA A 134 9.83 15.48 -3.14
N GLU A 135 9.20 15.28 -4.30
CA GLU A 135 8.86 16.34 -5.25
C GLU A 135 7.38 16.27 -5.65
N PRO A 136 6.68 17.43 -5.74
CA PRO A 136 5.33 17.46 -6.28
C PRO A 136 5.29 17.00 -7.74
N ALA A 137 4.29 16.21 -8.07
CA ALA A 137 4.06 15.71 -9.42
C ALA A 137 2.57 15.79 -9.80
N GLU A 138 2.28 15.60 -11.08
CA GLU A 138 0.93 15.44 -11.59
C GLU A 138 0.90 14.23 -12.52
N ILE A 139 0.00 13.28 -12.25
CA ILE A 139 -0.14 12.04 -13.02
C ILE A 139 -1.57 11.99 -13.56
N GLU A 140 -1.74 12.04 -14.88
CA GLU A 140 -3.06 12.02 -15.53
C GLU A 140 -4.03 13.09 -14.95
N GLY A 141 -3.52 14.29 -14.63
CA GLY A 141 -4.30 15.40 -14.07
C GLY A 141 -4.61 15.29 -12.57
N ARG A 142 -4.02 14.31 -11.88
CA ARG A 142 -4.18 14.08 -10.44
C ARG A 142 -2.94 14.51 -9.68
N GLU A 143 -3.14 15.20 -8.57
CA GLU A 143 -2.06 15.59 -7.66
C GLU A 143 -1.33 14.34 -7.16
N ALA A 144 0.00 14.41 -7.19
CA ALA A 144 0.86 13.32 -6.78
C ALA A 144 2.11 13.84 -6.06
N LEU A 145 2.75 12.95 -5.32
CA LEU A 145 4.09 13.14 -4.78
C LEU A 145 4.97 12.01 -5.28
N ARG A 146 6.10 12.34 -5.92
CA ARG A 146 7.15 11.36 -6.18
C ARG A 146 8.14 11.41 -5.04
N VAL A 147 8.50 10.24 -4.50
CA VAL A 147 9.45 10.09 -3.40
C VAL A 147 10.59 9.18 -3.83
N ALA A 148 11.79 9.72 -3.87
CA ALA A 148 13.02 9.03 -4.22
C ALA A 148 14.24 9.73 -3.60
N ASP A 149 15.17 8.97 -3.04
CA ASP A 149 16.49 9.47 -2.67
C ASP A 149 17.44 9.32 -3.87
N GLU A 150 17.33 10.24 -4.84
CA GLU A 150 18.19 10.21 -6.04
C GLU A 150 19.70 10.21 -5.71
N PRO A 151 20.20 10.99 -4.73
CA PRO A 151 21.60 10.93 -4.33
C PRO A 151 22.05 9.57 -3.80
N ALA A 152 21.18 8.82 -3.12
CA ALA A 152 21.51 7.49 -2.62
C ALA A 152 21.54 6.43 -3.73
N ASP A 153 20.78 6.63 -4.82
CA ASP A 153 20.61 5.67 -5.91
C ASP A 153 20.36 4.24 -5.40
N ASP A 154 19.42 4.10 -4.46
CA ASP A 154 19.11 2.82 -3.81
C ASP A 154 18.17 1.93 -4.65
N GLY A 155 17.79 2.40 -5.83
CA GLY A 155 16.90 1.69 -6.75
C GLY A 155 15.45 1.65 -6.30
N THR A 156 15.03 2.58 -5.45
CA THR A 156 13.65 2.68 -4.98
C THR A 156 12.99 3.97 -5.42
N CYS A 157 11.68 3.90 -5.65
CA CYS A 157 10.87 5.09 -5.91
C CYS A 157 9.41 4.80 -5.53
N ALA A 158 8.76 5.78 -4.93
CA ALA A 158 7.34 5.74 -4.67
C ALA A 158 6.62 6.89 -5.40
N VAL A 159 5.43 6.62 -5.93
CA VAL A 159 4.50 7.64 -6.41
C VAL A 159 3.22 7.54 -5.59
N LEU A 160 2.87 8.63 -4.93
CA LEU A 160 1.71 8.74 -4.06
C LEU A 160 0.67 9.58 -4.78
N LEU A 161 -0.46 8.97 -5.11
CA LEU A 161 -1.55 9.60 -5.86
C LEU A 161 -2.66 10.00 -4.89
N ALA A 162 -3.10 11.26 -4.92
CA ALA A 162 -4.30 11.68 -4.19
C ALA A 162 -5.50 10.86 -4.66
N ALA A 163 -6.31 10.29 -3.75
CA ALA A 163 -7.43 9.41 -4.10
C ALA A 163 -8.72 9.81 -3.37
N GLY A 164 -9.00 11.11 -3.35
CA GLY A 164 -10.05 11.75 -2.57
C GLY A 164 -9.47 12.72 -1.53
N GLU A 165 -10.33 13.31 -0.68
CA GLU A 165 -9.92 14.32 0.30
C GLU A 165 -9.07 13.77 1.45
N SER A 166 -9.22 12.48 1.78
CA SER A 166 -8.58 11.86 2.96
C SER A 166 -7.89 10.53 2.63
N ALA A 167 -7.49 10.35 1.38
CA ALA A 167 -6.93 9.10 0.95
C ALA A 167 -5.87 9.24 -0.15
N THR A 168 -5.00 8.25 -0.20
CA THR A 168 -3.84 8.21 -1.10
C THR A 168 -3.60 6.77 -1.58
N VAL A 169 -3.20 6.62 -2.84
CA VAL A 169 -2.73 5.33 -3.38
C VAL A 169 -1.23 5.41 -3.61
N HIS A 170 -0.49 4.49 -3.00
CA HIS A 170 0.97 4.45 -3.07
C HIS A 170 1.38 3.40 -4.10
N VAL A 171 2.30 3.77 -4.97
CA VAL A 171 2.94 2.90 -5.96
C VAL A 171 4.42 2.82 -5.62
N ASP A 172 4.82 1.77 -4.93
CA ASP A 172 6.19 1.57 -4.45
C ASP A 172 6.93 0.59 -5.36
N VAL A 173 8.05 1.03 -5.94
CA VAL A 173 8.92 0.20 -6.81
C VAL A 173 10.29 0.05 -6.16
N SER A 174 10.84 -1.16 -6.23
CA SER A 174 12.22 -1.45 -5.85
C SER A 174 12.89 -2.32 -6.90
N ASN A 175 14.03 -1.89 -7.44
CA ASN A 175 14.84 -2.72 -8.32
C ASN A 175 15.58 -3.79 -7.52
N THR A 176 15.72 -5.00 -8.07
CA THR A 176 16.45 -6.08 -7.37
C THR A 176 17.96 -5.83 -7.27
N SER A 177 18.49 -4.90 -8.05
CA SER A 177 19.89 -4.47 -7.97
C SER A 177 20.15 -3.50 -6.83
N PHE A 178 19.11 -2.94 -6.21
CA PHE A 178 19.22 -1.84 -5.24
C PHE A 178 20.04 -0.67 -5.80
N SER A 179 19.75 -0.33 -7.06
CA SER A 179 20.37 0.75 -7.82
C SER A 179 19.42 1.21 -8.93
N ASP A 180 19.79 2.27 -9.65
CA ASP A 180 19.05 2.78 -10.80
C ASP A 180 17.67 3.34 -10.36
N THR A 181 17.70 4.29 -9.43
CA THR A 181 16.51 4.97 -8.86
C THR A 181 15.69 5.64 -9.95
N GLU A 182 16.32 6.24 -10.97
CA GLU A 182 15.63 6.82 -12.13
C GLU A 182 14.72 5.78 -12.81
N ARG A 183 15.22 4.57 -13.07
CA ARG A 183 14.41 3.49 -13.65
C ARG A 183 13.32 2.99 -12.71
N ALA A 184 13.54 3.00 -11.40
CA ALA A 184 12.48 2.67 -10.44
C ALA A 184 11.34 3.70 -10.53
N CYS A 185 11.69 4.98 -10.66
CA CYS A 185 10.77 6.08 -10.84
C CYS A 185 10.00 6.04 -12.17
N ASP A 186 10.67 5.79 -13.29
CA ASP A 186 10.00 5.61 -14.60
C ASP A 186 8.92 4.53 -14.54
N ARG A 187 9.23 3.42 -13.84
CA ARG A 187 8.28 2.32 -13.68
C ARG A 187 7.15 2.71 -12.74
N ALA A 188 7.44 3.38 -11.63
CA ALA A 188 6.43 3.85 -10.68
C ALA A 188 5.45 4.81 -11.36
N ASP A 189 5.92 5.76 -12.17
CA ASP A 189 5.07 6.66 -12.95
C ASP A 189 4.20 5.93 -13.95
N THR A 190 4.78 4.99 -14.67
CA THR A 190 4.04 4.23 -15.68
C THR A 190 2.90 3.47 -15.01
N VAL A 191 3.16 2.82 -13.86
CA VAL A 191 2.13 2.15 -13.07
C VAL A 191 1.10 3.14 -12.54
N ALA A 192 1.55 4.29 -12.00
CA ALA A 192 0.69 5.34 -11.48
C ALA A 192 -0.27 5.86 -12.55
N GLY A 193 0.21 6.12 -13.77
CA GLY A 193 -0.62 6.54 -14.90
C GLY A 193 -1.65 5.48 -15.33
N LEU A 194 -1.32 4.19 -15.23
CA LEU A 194 -2.24 3.10 -15.53
C LEU A 194 -3.37 2.95 -14.49
N ILE A 195 -3.13 3.34 -13.23
CA ILE A 195 -4.13 3.22 -12.15
C ILE A 195 -4.87 4.52 -11.87
N ALA A 196 -4.29 5.69 -12.13
CA ALA A 196 -4.89 7.00 -11.92
C ALA A 196 -6.35 7.14 -12.44
N PRO A 197 -6.70 6.71 -13.68
CA PRO A 197 -8.08 6.81 -14.17
C PRO A 197 -9.07 5.85 -13.50
N LYS A 198 -8.59 4.93 -12.66
CA LYS A 198 -9.42 3.97 -11.89
C LYS A 198 -9.68 4.45 -10.46
N LEU A 199 -9.07 5.56 -10.05
CA LEU A 199 -9.23 6.14 -8.72
C LEU A 199 -10.39 7.17 -8.71
N PRO A 200 -11.12 7.29 -7.59
CA PRO A 200 -12.18 8.29 -7.42
C PRO A 200 -11.66 9.72 -7.40
#